data_AF-H1KMG2-F1
#
_entry.id   AF-H1KMG2-F1
#
_cell.length_a   1.000
_cell.length_b   1.000
_cell.length_c   1.000
_cell.angle_alpha   90.00
_cell.angle_beta   90.00
_cell.angle_gamma   90.00
#
_symmetry.space_group_name_H-M   'P 1'
#
loop_
_entity.id
_entity.type
_entity.pdbx_description
1 polymer ?
#
loop_
_entity_poly.entity_id
_entity_poly.type
_entity_poly.pdbx_seq_one_letter_code
_entity_poly.pdbx_strand_id
1 'polypeptide(L)'
;MPDLRILDDDIFDRLQERYVNERRSKKVDNCYGRFITASLRCICGAPMHMNRNSRSGVISCSTAVVGGECQPAWPLSSAETTRSILTILRDEIFDPERRADWNNMICHDWEMRMAAVDPQRAEITAELERIDNAVKLTPEPVFDDLAPGIFAVRNRLEMEQIDLAEKLDALYEPPPPNLLRADEVERLRNACARMITRLPEIHLRDVDEDVKRRLREILPAIVLATDLKTQRYEIRMLLGVPGAGTTRILPEASSPRWIVRSFPKPAKGALRFPDTVLAQHRRAERGEFAISDHDWEGIKHLFMASHRKGADARLVAEALIFHRLTAVPLSMLPERYYGLAEEACLRLRKVSARMMDILRSRGSNRMRTLLEPFKSTSAHHVYAHPAP
;
A
#
# COMPACT_ATOMS: atom_id res chain seq x y z
N MET A 1 8.56 14.47 42.67
CA MET A 1 9.74 13.66 43.06
C MET A 1 10.71 13.58 41.88
N PRO A 2 11.82 14.33 41.86
CA PRO A 2 12.80 14.34 40.76
C PRO A 2 13.86 13.23 40.86
N ASP A 3 14.09 12.67 42.05
CA ASP A 3 15.30 11.88 42.38
C ASP A 3 15.29 10.40 41.96
N LEU A 4 14.33 9.96 41.14
CA LEU A 4 14.27 8.58 40.62
C LEU A 4 14.40 8.51 39.09
N ARG A 5 14.76 9.62 38.43
CA ARG A 5 14.97 9.65 36.98
C ARG A 5 16.28 8.97 36.59
N ILE A 6 16.15 7.88 35.83
CA ILE A 6 17.29 7.16 35.23
C ILE A 6 17.59 7.68 33.82
N LEU A 7 16.62 8.33 33.16
CA LEU A 7 16.70 8.85 31.79
C LEU A 7 16.04 10.22 31.70
N ASP A 8 16.61 11.09 30.85
CA ASP A 8 16.00 12.37 30.47
C ASP A 8 14.75 12.15 29.61
N ASP A 9 13.74 13.02 29.76
CA ASP A 9 12.44 12.93 29.06
C ASP A 9 12.63 12.92 27.54
N ASP A 10 13.48 13.79 27.01
CA ASP A 10 13.78 13.85 25.58
C ASP A 10 14.38 12.54 25.04
N ILE A 11 15.14 11.82 25.88
CA ILE A 11 15.72 10.53 25.49
C ILE A 11 14.66 9.44 25.57
N PHE A 12 13.81 9.48 26.60
CA PHE A 12 12.70 8.56 26.78
C PHE A 12 11.69 8.68 25.63
N ASP A 13 11.27 9.88 25.27
CA ASP A 13 10.30 10.13 24.18
C ASP A 13 10.87 9.70 22.82
N ARG A 14 12.14 10.01 22.54
CA ARG A 14 12.80 9.53 21.31
C ARG A 14 12.93 8.01 21.26
N LEU A 15 13.21 7.36 22.39
CA LEU A 15 13.22 5.90 22.48
C LEU A 15 11.83 5.31 22.29
N GLN A 16 10.80 5.96 22.84
CA GLN A 16 9.41 5.52 22.74
C GLN A 16 8.88 5.66 21.31
N GLU A 17 9.12 6.81 20.64
CA GLU A 17 8.83 6.99 19.22
C GLU A 17 9.54 5.97 18.36
N ARG A 18 10.84 5.75 18.62
CA ARG A 18 11.63 4.73 17.90
C ARG A 18 11.08 3.34 18.15
N TYR A 19 10.68 3.00 19.37
CA TYR A 19 10.15 1.69 19.72
C TYR A 19 8.75 1.45 19.14
N VAL A 20 7.88 2.47 19.09
CA VAL A 20 6.57 2.43 18.43
C VAL A 20 6.74 2.28 16.91
N ASN A 21 7.68 3.01 16.31
CA ASN A 21 8.01 2.90 14.89
C ASN A 21 8.68 1.55 14.56
N GLU A 22 9.54 1.03 15.43
CA GLU A 22 10.19 -0.28 15.27
C GLU A 22 9.22 -1.44 15.52
N ARG A 23 8.27 -1.36 16.46
CA ARG A 23 7.22 -2.38 16.64
C ARG A 23 6.25 -2.43 15.46
N ARG A 24 5.96 -1.27 14.83
CA ARG A 24 5.26 -1.23 13.54
C ARG A 24 6.06 -1.91 12.42
N SER A 25 7.39 -1.95 12.54
CA SER A 25 8.32 -2.47 11.52
C SER A 25 8.80 -3.92 11.75
N LYS A 26 8.83 -4.42 13.00
CA LYS A 26 9.43 -5.71 13.39
C LYS A 26 8.52 -6.93 13.25
N LYS A 27 7.24 -6.77 12.91
CA LYS A 27 6.53 -7.84 12.19
C LYS A 27 7.01 -7.79 10.75
N VAL A 28 8.03 -8.59 10.44
CA VAL A 28 8.37 -9.02 9.07
C VAL A 28 7.18 -9.82 8.55
N ASP A 29 6.12 -9.09 8.22
CA ASP A 29 4.88 -9.58 7.64
C ASP A 29 5.08 -9.45 6.13
N ASN A 30 5.24 -10.59 5.47
CA ASN A 30 5.29 -10.79 4.02
C ASN A 30 4.80 -9.56 3.22
N CYS A 31 5.75 -8.93 2.53
CA CYS A 31 5.68 -7.63 1.86
C CYS A 31 4.57 -7.44 0.81
N TYR A 32 3.80 -8.50 0.53
CA TYR A 32 2.81 -8.56 -0.54
C TYR A 32 1.48 -7.86 -0.22
N GLY A 33 1.22 -7.48 1.03
CA GLY A 33 -0.15 -7.16 1.46
C GLY A 33 -0.43 -5.80 2.08
N ARG A 34 0.57 -4.93 2.27
CA ARG A 34 0.42 -3.73 3.14
C ARG A 34 0.57 -2.39 2.44
N PHE A 35 0.73 -2.35 1.11
CA PHE A 35 0.93 -1.07 0.41
C PHE A 35 -0.25 -0.11 0.59
N ILE A 36 -1.49 -0.62 0.63
CA ILE A 36 -2.71 0.22 0.64
C ILE A 36 -3.70 -0.16 1.75
N THR A 37 -3.64 -1.37 2.30
CA THR A 37 -4.68 -1.90 3.19
C THR A 37 -4.94 -1.06 4.44
N ALA A 38 -3.98 -0.26 4.89
CA ALA A 38 -4.17 0.61 6.06
C ALA A 38 -5.23 1.71 5.81
N SER A 39 -5.23 2.30 4.61
CA SER A 39 -6.15 3.38 4.22
C SER A 39 -7.43 2.88 3.56
N LEU A 40 -7.49 1.59 3.17
CA LEU A 40 -8.67 1.04 2.52
C LEU A 40 -9.87 0.91 3.47
N ARG A 41 -11.03 1.37 2.99
CA ARG A 41 -12.32 1.33 3.66
C ARG A 41 -13.38 0.80 2.69
N CYS A 42 -14.36 0.10 3.25
CA CYS A 42 -15.58 -0.24 2.53
C CYS A 42 -16.57 0.93 2.57
N ILE A 43 -17.62 0.89 1.74
CA ILE A 43 -18.72 1.87 1.74
C ILE A 43 -19.37 1.99 3.12
N CYS A 44 -19.41 0.89 3.91
CA CYS A 44 -19.92 0.90 5.27
C CYS A 44 -18.98 1.55 6.30
N GLY A 45 -17.84 2.13 5.87
CA GLY A 45 -16.84 2.75 6.72
C GLY A 45 -15.89 1.75 7.42
N ALA A 46 -16.15 0.45 7.36
CA ALA A 46 -15.29 -0.56 7.97
C ALA A 46 -13.95 -0.73 7.21
N PRO A 47 -12.85 -1.04 7.91
CA PRO A 47 -11.57 -1.32 7.27
C PRO A 47 -11.67 -2.54 6.35
N MET A 48 -10.90 -2.52 5.26
CA MET A 48 -10.77 -3.68 4.39
C MET A 48 -9.49 -4.44 4.70
N HIS A 49 -9.55 -5.77 4.61
CA HIS A 49 -8.43 -6.66 4.85
C HIS A 49 -8.11 -7.47 3.60
N MET A 50 -6.84 -7.79 3.43
CA MET A 50 -6.40 -8.70 2.37
C MET A 50 -6.37 -10.12 2.91
N ASN A 51 -7.09 -11.03 2.24
CA ASN A 51 -7.03 -12.45 2.54
C ASN A 51 -5.72 -13.05 2.02
N ARG A 52 -4.84 -13.40 2.95
CA ARG A 52 -3.49 -13.95 2.70
C ARG A 52 -3.50 -15.35 2.06
N ASN A 53 -4.60 -16.09 2.17
CA ASN A 53 -4.68 -17.46 1.67
C ASN A 53 -4.93 -17.53 0.15
N SER A 54 -5.22 -16.40 -0.49
CA SER A 54 -5.39 -16.33 -1.94
C SER A 54 -4.09 -15.90 -2.63
N ARG A 55 -3.62 -16.67 -3.61
CA ARG A 55 -2.41 -16.34 -4.41
C ARG A 55 -2.45 -14.95 -5.05
N SER A 56 -3.64 -14.39 -5.27
CA SER A 56 -3.87 -13.08 -5.88
C SER A 56 -4.22 -11.97 -4.88
N GLY A 57 -4.24 -12.27 -3.57
CA GLY A 57 -4.60 -11.34 -2.49
C GLY A 57 -5.97 -10.70 -2.70
N VAL A 58 -7.05 -11.32 -2.25
CA VAL A 58 -8.40 -10.76 -2.33
C VAL A 58 -8.61 -9.75 -1.20
N ILE A 59 -9.17 -8.58 -1.52
CA ILE A 59 -9.59 -7.57 -0.56
C ILE A 59 -11.06 -7.78 -0.20
N SER A 60 -11.35 -7.83 1.10
CA SER A 60 -12.70 -7.99 1.65
C SER A 60 -12.95 -7.02 2.80
N CYS A 61 -14.20 -6.59 2.96
CA CYS A 61 -14.63 -5.79 4.11
C CYS A 61 -14.51 -6.60 5.41
N SER A 62 -14.00 -6.00 6.49
CA SER A 62 -13.86 -6.67 7.79
C SER A 62 -15.20 -7.15 8.34
N THR A 63 -16.26 -6.33 8.21
CA THR A 63 -17.60 -6.65 8.70
C THR A 63 -18.23 -7.81 7.92
N ALA A 64 -17.97 -7.91 6.61
CA ALA A 64 -18.44 -9.01 5.78
C ALA A 64 -17.86 -10.36 6.23
N VAL A 65 -16.57 -10.37 6.59
CA VAL A 65 -15.84 -11.58 7.00
C VAL A 65 -16.33 -12.12 8.34
N VAL A 66 -16.78 -11.25 9.25
CA VAL A 66 -17.27 -11.61 10.59
C VAL A 66 -18.78 -11.95 10.58
N GLY A 67 -19.42 -11.99 9.40
CA GLY A 67 -20.84 -12.32 9.27
C GLY A 67 -21.80 -11.14 9.44
N GLY A 68 -21.32 -9.91 9.32
CA GLY A 68 -22.18 -8.72 9.34
C GLY A 68 -22.87 -8.42 8.01
N GLU A 69 -23.76 -7.42 8.01
CA GLU A 69 -24.65 -7.06 6.89
C GLU A 69 -23.94 -6.48 5.66
N CYS A 70 -22.66 -6.14 5.77
CA CYS A 70 -21.92 -5.59 4.66
C CYS A 70 -21.58 -6.68 3.64
N GLN A 71 -22.26 -6.67 2.49
CA GLN A 71 -22.00 -7.59 1.38
C GLN A 71 -21.47 -6.82 0.17
N PRO A 72 -20.13 -6.65 0.03
CA PRO A 72 -19.58 -6.15 -1.22
C PRO A 72 -19.97 -7.11 -2.37
N ALA A 73 -20.36 -6.54 -3.51
CA ALA A 73 -20.88 -7.23 -4.70
C ALA A 73 -20.03 -8.43 -5.14
N TRP A 74 -18.71 -8.28 -5.10
CA TRP A 74 -17.75 -9.33 -5.42
C TRP A 74 -16.38 -8.99 -4.84
N PRO A 75 -15.51 -9.99 -4.66
CA PRO A 75 -14.13 -9.77 -4.25
C PRO A 75 -13.32 -9.00 -5.31
N LEU A 76 -12.60 -7.97 -4.88
CA LEU A 76 -11.57 -7.30 -5.70
C LEU A 76 -10.20 -7.88 -5.35
N SER A 77 -9.33 -8.09 -6.34
CA SER A 77 -7.96 -8.52 -6.04
C SER A 77 -7.03 -7.33 -5.90
N SER A 78 -6.18 -7.43 -4.88
CA SER A 78 -5.29 -6.41 -4.35
C SER A 78 -4.39 -5.81 -5.42
N ALA A 79 -3.85 -6.62 -6.32
CA ALA A 79 -3.00 -6.12 -7.40
C ALA A 79 -3.75 -5.16 -8.35
N GLU A 80 -5.03 -5.43 -8.64
CA GLU A 80 -5.84 -4.56 -9.50
C GLU A 80 -6.26 -3.29 -8.78
N THR A 81 -6.75 -3.43 -7.54
CA THR A 81 -7.07 -2.27 -6.71
C THR A 81 -5.83 -1.38 -6.55
N THR A 82 -4.66 -1.98 -6.35
CA THR A 82 -3.39 -1.27 -6.25
C THR A 82 -3.02 -0.57 -7.54
N ARG A 83 -3.16 -1.24 -8.68
CA ARG A 83 -2.97 -0.62 -10.00
C ARG A 83 -3.84 0.62 -10.15
N SER A 84 -5.13 0.49 -9.94
CA SER A 84 -6.08 1.60 -10.11
C SER A 84 -5.80 2.75 -9.16
N ILE A 85 -5.42 2.45 -7.91
CA ILE A 85 -5.00 3.48 -6.94
C ILE A 85 -3.73 4.20 -7.42
N LEU A 86 -2.70 3.45 -7.81
CA LEU A 86 -1.47 4.03 -8.33
C LEU A 86 -1.70 4.87 -9.59
N THR A 87 -2.62 4.46 -10.46
CA THR A 87 -3.02 5.24 -11.64
C THR A 87 -3.65 6.57 -11.23
N ILE A 88 -4.59 6.57 -10.28
CA ILE A 88 -5.20 7.81 -9.77
C ILE A 88 -4.15 8.69 -9.10
N LEU A 89 -3.26 8.11 -8.27
CA LEU A 89 -2.17 8.86 -7.66
C LEU A 89 -1.30 9.54 -8.72
N ARG A 90 -0.90 8.79 -9.75
CA ARG A 90 -0.02 9.29 -10.83
C ARG A 90 -0.68 10.38 -11.65
N ASP A 91 -1.94 10.19 -12.03
CA ASP A 91 -2.62 11.01 -13.03
C ASP A 91 -3.40 12.18 -12.43
N GLU A 92 -3.75 12.11 -11.14
CA GLU A 92 -4.58 13.13 -10.48
C GLU A 92 -3.86 13.83 -9.33
N ILE A 93 -3.26 13.09 -8.40
CA ILE A 93 -2.70 13.65 -7.16
C ILE A 93 -1.27 14.15 -7.36
N PHE A 94 -0.45 13.37 -8.04
CA PHE A 94 0.92 13.73 -8.45
C PHE A 94 0.93 14.33 -9.85
N ASP A 95 -0.13 15.07 -10.18
CA ASP A 95 -0.18 15.87 -11.39
C ASP A 95 0.37 17.28 -11.13
N PRO A 96 1.44 17.71 -11.84
CA PRO A 96 2.05 19.02 -11.60
C PRO A 96 1.07 20.18 -11.70
N GLU A 97 0.09 20.09 -12.61
CA GLU A 97 -0.93 21.12 -12.84
C GLU A 97 -1.92 21.22 -11.68
N ARG A 98 -2.26 20.10 -11.03
CA ARG A 98 -3.25 20.04 -9.94
C ARG A 98 -2.65 20.20 -8.54
N ARG A 99 -1.32 20.23 -8.44
CA ARG A 99 -0.57 20.31 -7.17
C ARG A 99 -1.03 21.46 -6.28
N ALA A 100 -1.24 22.65 -6.85
CA ALA A 100 -1.64 23.84 -6.09
C ALA A 100 -3.03 23.66 -5.48
N ASP A 101 -3.98 23.15 -6.26
CA ASP A 101 -5.35 22.89 -5.82
C ASP A 101 -5.39 21.91 -4.64
N TRP A 102 -4.58 20.85 -4.71
CA TRP A 102 -4.46 19.86 -3.63
C TRP A 102 -3.84 20.41 -2.37
N ASN A 103 -2.76 21.18 -2.49
CA ASN A 103 -2.15 21.83 -1.33
C ASN A 103 -3.15 22.80 -0.66
N ASN A 104 -3.87 23.60 -1.46
CA ASN A 104 -4.88 24.52 -0.94
C ASN A 104 -6.02 23.78 -0.22
N MET A 105 -6.50 22.67 -0.79
CA MET A 105 -7.53 21.82 -0.17
C MET A 105 -7.06 21.22 1.17
N ILE A 106 -5.81 20.73 1.22
CA ILE A 106 -5.24 20.16 2.44
C ILE A 106 -5.03 21.24 3.52
N CYS A 107 -4.52 22.41 3.15
CA CYS A 107 -4.40 23.55 4.07
C CYS A 107 -5.76 23.96 4.62
N HIS A 108 -6.75 24.13 3.75
CA HIS A 108 -8.10 24.51 4.16
C HIS A 108 -8.73 23.47 5.11
N ASP A 109 -8.59 22.17 4.85
CA ASP A 109 -9.07 21.13 5.77
C ASP A 109 -8.34 21.18 7.12
N TRP A 110 -7.04 21.45 7.13
CA TRP A 110 -6.28 21.61 8.37
C TRP A 110 -6.77 22.82 9.16
N GLU A 111 -6.88 23.99 8.53
CA GLU A 111 -7.37 25.24 9.14
C GLU A 111 -8.78 25.06 9.73
N MET A 112 -9.69 24.42 8.99
CA MET A 112 -11.05 24.15 9.47
C MET A 112 -11.08 23.22 10.69
N ARG A 113 -10.15 22.26 10.78
CA ARG A 113 -10.02 21.37 11.95
C ARG A 113 -9.43 22.09 13.14
N MET A 114 -8.37 22.87 12.94
CA MET A 114 -7.75 23.67 13.99
C MET A 114 -8.76 24.68 14.55
N ALA A 115 -9.52 25.37 13.69
CA ALA A 115 -10.57 26.29 14.13
C ALA A 115 -11.67 25.64 15.00
N ALA A 116 -11.88 24.33 14.89
CA ALA A 116 -12.82 23.59 15.74
C ALA A 116 -12.19 23.10 17.06
N VAL A 117 -10.88 22.79 17.05
CA VAL A 117 -10.15 22.25 18.21
C VAL A 117 -9.58 23.35 19.10
N ASP A 118 -9.07 24.44 18.51
CA ASP A 118 -8.40 25.54 19.21
C ASP A 118 -9.27 26.19 20.30
N PRO A 119 -10.56 26.48 20.08
CA PRO A 119 -11.39 27.06 21.13
C PRO A 119 -11.61 26.11 22.32
N GLN A 120 -11.87 24.83 22.04
CA GLN A 120 -12.08 23.81 23.08
C GLN A 120 -10.80 23.61 23.89
N ARG A 121 -9.66 23.61 23.22
CA ARG A 121 -8.36 23.50 23.86
C ARG A 121 -8.07 24.71 24.73
N ALA A 122 -8.31 25.91 24.23
CA ALA A 122 -8.12 27.15 24.98
C ALA A 122 -9.00 27.18 26.23
N GLU A 123 -10.26 26.74 26.13
CA GLU A 123 -11.18 26.62 27.26
C GLU A 123 -10.68 25.64 28.32
N ILE A 124 -10.33 24.41 27.92
CA ILE A 124 -9.81 23.38 28.84
C ILE A 124 -8.48 23.83 29.48
N THR A 125 -7.60 24.47 28.72
CA THR A 125 -6.32 24.98 29.23
C THR A 125 -6.53 26.09 30.25
N ALA A 126 -7.44 27.04 29.98
CA ALA A 126 -7.79 28.10 30.91
C ALA A 126 -8.47 27.57 32.19
N GLU A 127 -9.26 26.49 32.08
CA GLU A 127 -9.84 25.79 33.22
C GLU A 127 -8.78 25.12 34.08
N LEU A 128 -7.85 24.38 33.44
CA LEU A 128 -6.72 23.73 34.11
C LEU A 128 -5.86 24.74 34.87
N GLU A 129 -5.55 25.89 34.26
CA GLU A 129 -4.81 26.99 34.92
C GLU A 129 -5.58 27.56 36.12
N ARG A 130 -6.91 27.66 36.04
CA ARG A 130 -7.73 28.15 37.15
C ARG A 130 -7.76 27.16 38.31
N ILE A 131 -7.90 25.88 38.01
CA ILE A 131 -7.87 24.80 39.01
C ILE A 131 -6.48 24.72 39.66
N ASP A 132 -5.40 24.79 38.88
CA ASP A 132 -4.03 24.80 39.41
C ASP A 132 -3.81 25.97 40.37
N ASN A 133 -4.29 27.17 40.03
CA ASN A 133 -4.27 28.32 40.93
C ASN A 133 -5.12 28.09 42.20
N ALA A 134 -6.31 27.48 42.07
CA ALA A 134 -7.16 27.17 43.21
C ALA A 134 -6.54 26.13 44.17
N VAL A 135 -5.87 25.11 43.62
CA VAL A 135 -5.12 24.11 44.40
C VAL A 135 -3.97 24.78 45.15
N LYS A 136 -3.19 25.66 44.50
CA LYS A 136 -2.09 26.42 45.16
C LYS A 136 -2.57 27.32 46.29
N LEU A 137 -3.77 27.90 46.16
CA LEU A 137 -4.38 28.74 47.20
C LEU A 137 -5.02 27.93 48.33
N THR A 138 -5.21 26.63 48.14
CA THR A 138 -5.73 25.74 49.18
C THR A 138 -4.59 25.35 50.12
N PRO A 139 -4.70 25.57 51.44
CA PRO A 139 -3.63 25.25 52.39
C PRO A 139 -3.18 23.80 52.24
N GLU A 140 -1.86 23.56 52.30
CA GLU A 140 -1.36 22.19 52.40
C GLU A 140 -1.86 21.55 53.69
N PRO A 141 -2.40 20.32 53.63
CA PRO A 141 -2.84 19.64 54.82
C PRO A 141 -1.63 19.29 55.69
N VAL A 142 -1.37 20.10 56.72
CA VAL A 142 -0.46 19.73 57.81
C VAL A 142 -1.20 18.73 58.70
N PHE A 143 -0.59 17.57 58.93
CA PHE A 143 -1.21 16.35 59.47
C PHE A 143 -1.98 16.49 60.80
N ASP A 144 -1.84 17.60 61.54
CA ASP A 144 -2.30 17.68 62.92
C ASP A 144 -3.58 18.49 63.18
N ASP A 145 -4.13 19.30 62.25
CA ASP A 145 -5.28 20.18 62.60
C ASP A 145 -6.26 20.58 61.46
N LEU A 146 -6.37 19.82 60.37
CA LEU A 146 -7.26 20.24 59.26
C LEU A 146 -8.72 19.80 59.37
N ALA A 147 -9.59 20.79 59.17
CA ALA A 147 -11.01 20.64 58.91
C ALA A 147 -11.26 19.74 57.69
N PRO A 148 -12.03 18.64 57.80
CA PRO A 148 -12.34 17.69 56.72
C PRO A 148 -12.82 18.34 55.40
N GLY A 149 -13.40 19.54 55.48
CA GLY A 149 -13.85 20.30 54.32
C GLY A 149 -12.73 20.74 53.36
N ILE A 150 -11.53 21.07 53.86
CA ILE A 150 -10.41 21.53 53.01
C ILE A 150 -9.87 20.36 52.16
N PHE A 151 -9.75 19.17 52.77
CA PHE A 151 -9.32 17.96 52.08
C PHE A 151 -10.31 17.55 50.97
N ALA A 152 -11.61 17.63 51.25
CA ALA A 152 -12.65 17.35 50.27
C ALA A 152 -12.62 18.31 49.07
N VAL A 153 -12.37 19.60 49.32
CA VAL A 153 -12.25 20.61 48.24
C VAL A 153 -11.01 20.35 47.39
N ARG A 154 -9.86 20.07 48.03
CA ARG A 154 -8.61 19.79 47.31
C ARG A 154 -8.71 18.53 46.44
N ASN A 155 -9.19 17.41 46.99
CA ASN A 155 -9.36 16.18 46.22
C ASN A 155 -10.30 16.36 45.03
N ARG A 156 -11.37 17.16 45.18
CA ARG A 156 -12.28 17.45 44.07
C ARG A 156 -11.57 18.20 42.94
N LEU A 157 -10.76 19.20 43.27
CA LEU A 157 -9.99 19.96 42.29
C LEU A 157 -8.93 19.11 41.60
N GLU A 158 -8.23 18.23 42.33
CA GLU A 158 -7.24 17.31 41.75
C GLU A 158 -7.90 16.29 40.81
N MET A 159 -9.08 15.76 41.17
CA MET A 159 -9.86 14.89 40.27
C MET A 159 -10.31 15.63 39.00
N GLU A 160 -10.79 16.87 39.14
CA GLU A 160 -11.20 17.70 38.01
C GLU A 160 -10.02 18.04 37.09
N GLN A 161 -8.83 18.26 37.66
CA GLN A 161 -7.59 18.45 36.92
C GLN A 161 -7.23 17.21 36.08
N ILE A 162 -7.35 16.01 36.65
CA ILE A 162 -7.13 14.75 35.93
C ILE A 162 -8.15 14.60 34.80
N ASP A 163 -9.44 14.80 35.08
CA ASP A 163 -10.51 14.69 34.09
C ASP A 163 -10.31 15.65 32.91
N LEU A 164 -9.88 16.89 33.17
CA LEU A 164 -9.60 17.88 32.15
C LEU A 164 -8.32 17.58 31.37
N ALA A 165 -7.28 17.08 32.03
CA ALA A 165 -6.06 16.63 31.36
C ALA A 165 -6.35 15.45 30.42
N GLU A 166 -7.17 14.48 30.84
CA GLU A 166 -7.60 13.38 29.98
C GLU A 166 -8.44 13.86 28.80
N LYS A 167 -9.32 14.85 29.00
CA LYS A 167 -10.08 15.48 27.90
C LYS A 167 -9.16 16.22 26.93
N LEU A 168 -8.14 16.91 27.44
CA LEU A 168 -7.15 17.61 26.64
C LEU A 168 -6.35 16.63 25.78
N ASP A 169 -5.89 15.52 26.36
CA ASP A 169 -5.17 14.46 25.65
C ASP A 169 -6.05 13.74 24.62
N ALA A 170 -7.36 13.64 24.87
CA ALA A 170 -8.31 13.06 23.94
C ALA A 170 -8.60 13.97 22.72
N LEU A 171 -8.30 15.27 22.79
CA LEU A 171 -8.43 16.19 21.67
C LEU A 171 -7.31 15.96 20.65
N TYR A 172 -7.65 15.33 19.53
CA TYR A 172 -6.70 15.08 18.45
C TYR A 172 -6.28 16.36 17.73
N GLU A 173 -5.00 16.73 17.85
CA GLU A 173 -4.38 17.78 17.05
C GLU A 173 -3.74 17.20 15.78
N PRO A 174 -4.24 17.52 14.58
CA PRO A 174 -3.58 17.11 13.35
C PRO A 174 -2.27 17.89 13.17
N PRO A 175 -1.15 17.21 12.88
CA PRO A 175 0.10 17.91 12.62
C PRO A 175 -0.05 18.85 11.40
N PRO A 176 0.75 19.93 11.33
CA PRO A 176 0.76 20.82 10.17
C PRO A 176 0.91 20.04 8.86
N PRO A 177 0.20 20.43 7.79
CA PRO A 177 0.15 19.65 6.58
C PRO A 177 1.51 19.65 5.89
N ASN A 178 2.04 18.45 5.64
CA ASN A 178 3.22 18.29 4.79
C ASN A 178 2.82 18.45 3.32
N LEU A 179 3.00 19.63 2.72
CA LEU A 179 2.53 19.97 1.38
C LEU A 179 3.37 19.36 0.24
N LEU A 180 2.75 19.10 -0.91
CA LEU A 180 3.40 18.54 -2.09
C LEU A 180 4.36 19.55 -2.73
N ARG A 181 5.65 19.23 -2.73
CA ARG A 181 6.70 20.01 -3.39
C ARG A 181 6.83 19.63 -4.86
N ALA A 182 7.27 20.57 -5.70
CA ALA A 182 7.30 20.37 -7.16
C ALA A 182 8.29 19.25 -7.58
N ASP A 183 9.48 19.21 -6.98
CA ASP A 183 10.49 18.17 -7.18
C ASP A 183 10.01 16.79 -6.73
N GLU A 184 9.24 16.76 -5.64
CA GLU A 184 8.66 15.56 -5.08
C GLU A 184 7.56 14.96 -5.99
N VAL A 185 6.68 15.80 -6.54
CA VAL A 185 5.55 15.37 -7.39
C VAL A 185 6.05 14.55 -8.58
N GLU A 186 7.02 15.06 -9.34
CA GLU A 186 7.54 14.36 -10.52
C GLU A 186 8.22 13.02 -10.13
N ARG A 187 8.97 13.02 -9.03
CA ARG A 187 9.62 11.81 -8.51
C ARG A 187 8.59 10.75 -8.11
N LEU A 188 7.53 11.14 -7.41
CA LEU A 188 6.46 10.25 -6.96
C LEU A 188 5.61 9.74 -8.12
N ARG A 189 5.26 10.61 -9.08
CA ARG A 189 4.59 10.24 -10.33
C ARG A 189 5.34 9.14 -11.07
N ASN A 190 6.64 9.32 -11.25
CA ASN A 190 7.52 8.34 -11.89
C ASN A 190 7.65 7.05 -11.06
N ALA A 191 7.68 7.15 -9.72
CA ALA A 191 7.66 5.98 -8.85
C ALA A 191 6.36 5.17 -9.02
N CYS A 192 5.19 5.82 -9.03
CA CYS A 192 3.91 5.17 -9.31
C CYS A 192 3.90 4.46 -10.67
N ALA A 193 4.39 5.11 -11.73
CA ALA A 193 4.49 4.49 -13.06
C ALA A 193 5.35 3.20 -13.04
N ARG A 194 6.51 3.23 -12.38
CA ARG A 194 7.37 2.05 -12.21
C ARG A 194 6.72 0.96 -11.35
N MET A 195 5.98 1.33 -10.31
CA MET A 195 5.23 0.37 -9.49
C MET A 195 4.14 -0.35 -10.30
N ILE A 196 3.37 0.38 -11.12
CA ILE A 196 2.30 -0.19 -11.95
C ILE A 196 2.85 -1.29 -12.88
N THR A 197 4.00 -1.06 -13.52
CA THR A 197 4.62 -2.03 -14.46
C THR A 197 5.13 -3.31 -13.81
N ARG A 198 5.25 -3.35 -12.47
CA ARG A 198 5.70 -4.52 -11.71
C ARG A 198 4.55 -5.36 -11.16
N LEU A 199 3.30 -4.88 -11.24
CA LEU A 199 2.15 -5.62 -10.75
C LEU A 199 1.92 -6.90 -11.58
N PRO A 200 1.58 -8.04 -10.94
CA PRO A 200 1.15 -8.20 -9.54
C PRO A 200 2.29 -8.43 -8.52
N GLU A 201 3.55 -8.50 -8.94
CA GLU A 201 4.69 -8.87 -8.11
C GLU A 201 5.26 -7.65 -7.36
N ILE A 202 4.57 -7.21 -6.30
CA ILE A 202 5.06 -6.11 -5.44
C ILE A 202 6.03 -6.69 -4.39
N HIS A 203 7.29 -6.85 -4.76
CA HIS A 203 8.34 -6.67 -3.76
C HIS A 203 8.54 -5.17 -3.62
N LEU A 204 8.10 -4.60 -2.49
CA LEU A 204 8.32 -3.20 -2.17
C LEU A 204 9.84 -2.95 -2.13
N ARG A 205 10.31 -2.09 -3.02
CA ARG A 205 11.67 -1.52 -2.97
C ARG A 205 11.65 -0.30 -2.05
N ASP A 206 12.81 0.16 -1.60
CA ASP A 206 12.89 1.34 -0.72
C ASP A 206 12.19 2.57 -1.32
N VAL A 207 12.27 2.75 -2.64
CA VAL A 207 11.58 3.81 -3.40
C VAL A 207 10.05 3.71 -3.32
N ASP A 208 9.52 2.51 -3.06
CA ASP A 208 8.07 2.27 -2.94
C ASP A 208 7.55 2.67 -1.54
N GLU A 209 8.43 2.68 -0.52
CA GLU A 209 8.07 3.15 0.81
C GLU A 209 7.87 4.67 0.85
N ASP A 210 8.56 5.45 0.01
CA ASP A 210 8.32 6.89 -0.12
C ASP A 210 6.90 7.18 -0.63
N VAL A 211 6.45 6.48 -1.68
CA VAL A 211 5.08 6.59 -2.20
C VAL A 211 4.07 6.18 -1.13
N LYS A 212 4.34 5.11 -0.40
CA LYS A 212 3.47 4.59 0.65
C LYS A 212 3.38 5.50 1.87
N ARG A 213 4.48 6.13 2.26
CA ARG A 213 4.52 7.15 3.31
C ARG A 213 3.68 8.34 2.88
N ARG A 214 3.91 8.84 1.66
CA ARG A 214 3.19 10.00 1.14
C ARG A 214 1.69 9.76 0.99
N LEU A 215 1.31 8.58 0.52
CA LEU A 215 -0.09 8.16 0.46
C LEU A 215 -0.76 8.24 1.84
N ARG A 216 -0.10 7.80 2.91
CA ARG A 216 -0.67 7.85 4.27
C ARG A 216 -0.81 9.28 4.81
N GLU A 217 0.04 10.19 4.36
CA GLU A 217 -0.01 11.60 4.76
C GLU A 217 -1.12 12.38 4.06
N ILE A 218 -1.37 12.09 2.78
CA ILE A 218 -2.29 12.87 1.93
C ILE A 218 -3.67 12.22 1.81
N LEU A 219 -3.72 10.88 1.89
CA LEU A 219 -4.92 10.07 1.72
C LEU A 219 -5.26 9.32 3.02
N PRO A 220 -5.94 9.98 3.96
CA PRO A 220 -6.33 9.36 5.20
C PRO A 220 -7.35 8.22 5.00
N ALA A 221 -8.15 8.25 3.93
CA ALA A 221 -9.08 7.19 3.58
C ALA A 221 -9.19 6.96 2.06
N ILE A 222 -9.31 5.68 1.68
CA ILE A 222 -9.62 5.26 0.32
C ILE A 222 -10.81 4.29 0.39
N VAL A 223 -11.94 4.69 -0.16
CA VAL A 223 -13.17 3.89 -0.15
C VAL A 223 -13.28 3.10 -1.44
N LEU A 224 -13.55 1.81 -1.33
CA LEU A 224 -13.89 0.94 -2.45
C LEU A 224 -15.38 0.64 -2.44
N ALA A 225 -16.03 0.95 -3.55
CA ALA A 225 -17.41 0.60 -3.83
C ALA A 225 -17.49 -0.32 -5.05
N THR A 226 -18.33 -1.34 -5.00
CA THR A 226 -18.54 -2.29 -6.11
C THR A 226 -20.02 -2.36 -6.41
N ASP A 227 -20.41 -2.27 -7.68
CA ASP A 227 -21.82 -2.26 -8.11
C ASP A 227 -22.14 -3.44 -9.04
N LEU A 228 -23.02 -4.33 -8.55
CA LEU A 228 -23.52 -5.49 -9.30
C LEU A 228 -24.16 -5.14 -10.63
N LYS A 229 -24.94 -4.06 -10.68
CA LYS A 229 -25.76 -3.71 -11.86
C LYS A 229 -24.90 -3.22 -13.01
N THR A 230 -23.96 -2.34 -12.71
CA THR A 230 -23.10 -1.74 -13.75
C THR A 230 -21.86 -2.56 -14.07
N GLN A 231 -21.56 -3.61 -13.29
CA GLN A 231 -20.29 -4.35 -13.37
C GLN A 231 -19.08 -3.39 -13.29
N ARG A 232 -19.15 -2.39 -12.41
CA ARG A 232 -18.09 -1.42 -12.17
C ARG A 232 -17.68 -1.41 -10.71
N TYR A 233 -16.48 -0.92 -10.46
CA TYR A 233 -16.06 -0.56 -9.10
C TYR A 233 -15.56 0.88 -9.10
N GLU A 234 -15.79 1.55 -7.99
CA GLU A 234 -15.45 2.94 -7.78
C GLU A 234 -14.43 3.04 -6.66
N ILE A 235 -13.42 3.86 -6.89
CA ILE A 235 -12.42 4.23 -5.91
C ILE A 235 -12.66 5.70 -5.55
N ARG A 236 -12.89 5.97 -4.27
CA ARG A 236 -12.95 7.33 -3.72
C ARG A 236 -11.75 7.57 -2.83
N MET A 237 -10.93 8.55 -3.17
CA MET A 237 -9.78 8.94 -2.36
C MET A 237 -10.12 10.23 -1.62
N LEU A 238 -10.07 10.20 -0.29
CA LEU A 238 -10.29 11.38 0.52
C LEU A 238 -8.98 12.15 0.62
N LEU A 239 -8.97 13.39 0.17
CA LEU A 239 -7.87 14.31 0.46
C LEU A 239 -8.08 14.97 1.83
N GLY A 240 -7.00 15.10 2.59
CA GLY A 240 -6.98 15.86 3.83
C GLY A 240 -5.88 15.44 4.77
N VAL A 241 -5.94 15.95 5.99
CA VAL A 241 -4.94 15.67 7.01
C VAL A 241 -5.06 14.24 7.55
N PRO A 242 -3.95 13.63 8.02
CA PRO A 242 -4.00 12.35 8.73
C PRO A 242 -5.06 12.38 9.84
N GLY A 243 -5.80 11.28 9.99
CA GLY A 243 -6.92 11.21 10.94
C GLY A 243 -8.27 11.69 10.37
N ALA A 244 -8.31 12.35 9.22
CA ALA A 244 -9.58 12.70 8.58
C ALA A 244 -10.30 11.45 8.02
N GLY A 245 -11.46 11.08 8.57
CA GLY A 245 -12.19 9.88 8.12
C GLY A 245 -11.70 8.57 8.73
N THR A 246 -10.98 8.62 9.87
CA THR A 246 -10.70 7.44 10.71
C THR A 246 -11.89 7.05 11.59
N THR A 247 -12.81 7.97 11.83
CA THR A 247 -14.12 7.69 12.46
C THR A 247 -15.01 6.91 11.48
N ARG A 248 -15.99 6.17 12.00
CA ARG A 248 -16.99 5.46 11.15
C ARG A 248 -17.77 6.41 10.22
N ILE A 249 -17.71 7.72 10.48
CA ILE A 249 -18.41 8.75 9.74
C ILE A 249 -17.44 9.31 8.70
N LEU A 250 -17.55 8.79 7.47
CA LEU A 250 -16.86 9.36 6.31
C LEU A 250 -17.57 10.66 5.88
N PRO A 251 -16.85 11.63 5.28
CA PRO A 251 -17.48 12.80 4.66
C PRO A 251 -18.52 12.38 3.62
N GLU A 252 -19.54 13.22 3.44
CA GLU A 252 -20.56 13.01 2.41
C GLU A 252 -19.93 12.77 1.03
N ALA A 253 -20.57 11.92 0.22
CA ALA A 253 -20.04 11.54 -1.09
C ALA A 253 -19.91 12.73 -2.07
N SER A 254 -20.67 13.80 -1.84
CA SER A 254 -20.64 15.07 -2.58
C SER A 254 -19.47 15.98 -2.19
N SER A 255 -18.71 15.66 -1.14
CA SER A 255 -17.63 16.52 -0.66
C SER A 255 -16.58 16.75 -1.76
N PRO A 256 -16.14 18.00 -1.98
CA PRO A 256 -15.12 18.33 -2.99
C PRO A 256 -13.74 17.71 -2.68
N ARG A 257 -13.58 17.15 -1.48
CA ARG A 257 -12.38 16.45 -1.02
C ARG A 257 -12.22 15.07 -1.64
N TRP A 258 -13.28 14.53 -2.25
CA TRP A 258 -13.25 13.21 -2.86
C TRP A 258 -12.72 13.28 -4.30
N ILE A 259 -11.66 12.53 -4.56
CA ILE A 259 -11.32 12.14 -5.93
C ILE A 259 -12.02 10.82 -6.21
N VAL A 260 -13.01 10.84 -7.11
CA VAL A 260 -13.82 9.67 -7.46
C VAL A 260 -13.48 9.19 -8.86
N ARG A 261 -13.16 7.90 -9.01
CA ARG A 261 -12.91 7.27 -10.31
C ARG A 261 -13.58 5.91 -10.39
N SER A 262 -14.24 5.66 -11.51
CA SER A 262 -15.03 4.46 -11.74
C SER A 262 -14.42 3.60 -12.84
N PHE A 263 -14.06 2.38 -12.49
CA PHE A 263 -13.39 1.41 -13.34
C PHE A 263 -14.35 0.30 -13.77
N PRO A 264 -14.21 -0.24 -14.98
CA PRO A 264 -14.92 -1.44 -15.36
C PRO A 264 -14.47 -2.62 -14.50
N LYS A 265 -15.31 -3.66 -14.39
CA LYS A 265 -14.91 -4.91 -13.77
C LYS A 265 -13.61 -5.42 -14.41
N PRO A 266 -12.61 -5.80 -13.60
CA PRO A 266 -11.31 -6.19 -14.12
C PRO A 266 -11.43 -7.39 -15.07
N ALA A 267 -10.71 -7.33 -16.20
CA ALA A 267 -10.60 -8.47 -17.09
C ALA A 267 -9.94 -9.66 -16.38
N LYS A 268 -10.30 -10.88 -16.78
CA LYS A 268 -9.68 -12.11 -16.26
C LYS A 268 -8.38 -12.41 -17.03
N GLY A 269 -7.44 -13.11 -16.40
CA GLY A 269 -6.19 -13.56 -17.04
C GLY A 269 -5.19 -12.42 -17.27
N ALA A 270 -4.39 -12.51 -18.34
CA ALA A 270 -3.30 -11.55 -18.60
C ALA A 270 -3.76 -10.19 -19.11
N LEU A 271 -4.96 -10.09 -19.70
CA LEU A 271 -5.60 -8.81 -20.06
C LEU A 271 -5.94 -7.95 -18.84
N ARG A 272 -5.78 -8.49 -17.63
CA ARG A 272 -5.93 -7.76 -16.38
C ARG A 272 -4.89 -6.65 -16.21
N PHE A 273 -3.68 -6.81 -16.78
CA PHE A 273 -2.58 -5.84 -16.60
C PHE A 273 -1.97 -5.44 -17.95
N PRO A 274 -2.71 -4.71 -18.82
CA PRO A 274 -2.25 -4.40 -20.17
C PRO A 274 -0.95 -3.59 -20.20
N ASP A 275 -0.77 -2.61 -19.31
CA ASP A 275 0.49 -1.84 -19.25
C ASP A 275 1.69 -2.71 -18.87
N THR A 276 1.49 -3.69 -17.99
CA THR A 276 2.54 -4.65 -17.66
C THR A 276 2.90 -5.45 -18.90
N VAL A 277 1.92 -5.98 -19.62
CA VAL A 277 2.15 -6.74 -20.87
C VAL A 277 2.94 -5.88 -21.87
N LEU A 278 2.49 -4.65 -22.14
CA LEU A 278 3.15 -3.73 -23.07
C LEU A 278 4.56 -3.36 -22.61
N ALA A 279 4.78 -3.14 -21.31
CA ALA A 279 6.11 -2.87 -20.78
C ALA A 279 7.06 -4.05 -20.99
N GLN A 280 6.58 -5.28 -20.78
CA GLN A 280 7.38 -6.49 -21.04
C GLN A 280 7.64 -6.69 -22.55
N HIS A 281 6.68 -6.36 -23.41
CA HIS A 281 6.86 -6.37 -24.87
C HIS A 281 8.01 -5.45 -25.30
N ARG A 282 8.02 -4.19 -24.82
CA ARG A 282 9.10 -3.24 -25.10
C ARG A 282 10.47 -3.73 -24.61
N ARG A 283 10.51 -4.43 -23.47
CA ARG A 283 11.75 -5.06 -22.97
C ARG A 283 12.25 -6.16 -23.90
N ALA A 284 11.34 -6.95 -24.48
CA ALA A 284 11.66 -7.98 -25.46
C ALA A 284 12.13 -7.41 -26.80
N GLU A 285 11.53 -6.31 -27.26
CA GLU A 285 11.99 -5.57 -28.44
C GLU A 285 13.42 -5.06 -28.27
N ARG A 286 13.76 -4.53 -27.09
CA ARG A 286 15.13 -4.14 -26.73
C ARG A 286 16.11 -5.32 -26.58
N GLY A 287 15.66 -6.56 -26.72
CA GLY A 287 16.51 -7.75 -26.64
C GLY A 287 16.93 -8.13 -25.23
N GLU A 288 16.25 -7.63 -24.18
CA GLU A 288 16.58 -7.97 -22.78
C GLU A 288 16.47 -9.48 -22.49
N PHE A 289 15.72 -10.22 -23.31
CA PHE A 289 15.56 -11.67 -23.20
C PHE A 289 16.40 -12.46 -24.23
N ALA A 290 17.17 -11.79 -25.11
CA ALA A 290 17.78 -12.42 -26.29
C ALA A 290 19.01 -13.27 -25.97
N ILE A 291 18.97 -14.60 -26.00
CA ILE A 291 19.93 -15.51 -25.34
C ILE A 291 21.39 -15.27 -25.80
N SER A 292 22.37 -15.33 -24.88
CA SER A 292 23.81 -15.23 -25.25
C SER A 292 24.32 -16.52 -25.92
N ASP A 293 25.40 -16.46 -26.71
CA ASP A 293 25.93 -17.68 -27.35
C ASP A 293 26.35 -18.74 -26.31
N HIS A 294 26.94 -18.31 -25.20
CA HIS A 294 27.31 -19.22 -24.12
C HIS A 294 26.11 -19.92 -23.47
N ASP A 295 25.03 -19.17 -23.23
CA ASP A 295 23.79 -19.73 -22.69
C ASP A 295 23.11 -20.66 -23.70
N TRP A 296 23.11 -20.26 -24.97
CA TRP A 296 22.54 -21.03 -26.08
C TRP A 296 23.23 -22.39 -26.23
N GLU A 297 24.56 -22.42 -26.21
CA GLU A 297 25.33 -23.66 -26.26
C GLU A 297 24.96 -24.64 -25.14
N GLY A 298 24.64 -24.12 -23.96
CA GLY A 298 24.20 -24.93 -22.82
C GLY A 298 22.82 -25.58 -23.00
N ILE A 299 21.92 -24.97 -23.78
CA ILE A 299 20.52 -25.40 -23.89
C ILE A 299 20.11 -25.86 -25.29
N LYS A 300 20.92 -25.64 -26.33
CA LYS A 300 20.56 -25.93 -27.73
C LYS A 300 20.12 -27.38 -27.96
N HIS A 301 20.71 -28.32 -27.21
CA HIS A 301 20.38 -29.74 -27.27
C HIS A 301 18.90 -30.03 -26.93
N LEU A 302 18.27 -29.18 -26.11
CA LEU A 302 16.85 -29.27 -25.76
C LEU A 302 15.91 -28.90 -26.92
N PHE A 303 16.44 -28.22 -27.95
CA PHE A 303 15.68 -27.69 -29.07
C PHE A 303 16.06 -28.34 -30.42
N MET A 304 16.90 -29.38 -30.42
CA MET A 304 17.37 -30.03 -31.66
C MET A 304 16.24 -30.71 -32.45
N ALA A 305 15.16 -31.14 -31.79
CA ALA A 305 13.97 -31.69 -32.46
C ALA A 305 13.06 -30.62 -33.09
N SER A 306 13.25 -29.35 -32.73
CA SER A 306 12.41 -28.21 -33.13
C SER A 306 12.71 -27.68 -34.53
N HIS A 307 13.89 -27.98 -35.08
CA HIS A 307 14.36 -27.48 -36.38
C HIS A 307 13.50 -27.87 -37.60
N ARG A 308 12.55 -28.80 -37.44
CA ARG A 308 11.79 -29.37 -38.56
C ARG A 308 10.71 -28.47 -39.18
N LYS A 309 10.47 -27.25 -38.66
CA LYS A 309 9.37 -26.37 -39.14
C LYS A 309 9.75 -24.87 -39.27
N GLY A 310 10.99 -24.55 -39.64
CA GLY A 310 11.38 -23.17 -40.00
C GLY A 310 11.39 -22.14 -38.86
N ALA A 311 11.00 -22.51 -37.63
CA ALA A 311 11.16 -21.67 -36.45
C ALA A 311 12.62 -21.66 -35.99
N ASP A 312 13.20 -20.48 -35.78
CA ASP A 312 14.50 -20.34 -35.14
C ASP A 312 14.39 -20.85 -33.69
N ALA A 313 15.05 -21.99 -33.42
CA ALA A 313 15.07 -22.64 -32.11
C ALA A 313 15.56 -21.70 -30.99
N ARG A 314 16.42 -20.73 -31.34
CA ARG A 314 16.89 -19.71 -30.40
C ARG A 314 15.78 -18.73 -30.04
N LEU A 315 15.02 -18.24 -31.01
CA LEU A 315 13.84 -17.40 -30.76
C LEU A 315 12.76 -18.12 -29.95
N VAL A 316 12.57 -19.43 -30.15
CA VAL A 316 11.66 -20.23 -29.32
C VAL A 316 12.14 -20.30 -27.87
N ALA A 317 13.43 -20.51 -27.65
CA ALA A 317 14.01 -20.49 -26.32
C ALA A 317 13.88 -19.10 -25.66
N GLU A 318 14.12 -18.01 -26.40
CA GLU A 318 13.91 -16.63 -25.93
C GLU A 318 12.46 -16.37 -25.52
N ALA A 319 11.49 -16.80 -26.34
CA ALA A 319 10.06 -16.68 -26.05
C ALA A 319 9.66 -17.49 -24.81
N LEU A 320 10.23 -18.68 -24.60
CA LEU A 320 9.99 -19.47 -23.38
C LEU A 320 10.60 -18.81 -22.14
N ILE A 321 11.79 -18.21 -22.24
CA ILE A 321 12.39 -17.43 -21.15
C ILE A 321 11.49 -16.23 -20.83
N PHE A 322 11.08 -15.48 -21.84
CA PHE A 322 10.15 -14.36 -21.70
C PHE A 322 8.88 -14.78 -20.97
N HIS A 323 8.20 -15.83 -21.45
CA HIS A 323 6.98 -16.35 -20.84
C HIS A 323 7.18 -16.73 -19.37
N ARG A 324 8.29 -17.40 -19.05
CA ARG A 324 8.58 -17.86 -17.68
C ARG A 324 8.94 -16.75 -16.72
N LEU A 325 9.64 -15.72 -17.20
CA LEU A 325 10.08 -14.62 -16.35
C LEU A 325 9.03 -13.52 -16.18
N THR A 326 8.10 -13.40 -17.13
CA THR A 326 7.11 -12.30 -17.12
C THR A 326 5.69 -12.77 -16.79
N ALA A 327 5.46 -14.08 -16.77
CA ALA A 327 4.14 -14.71 -16.68
C ALA A 327 3.15 -14.28 -17.78
N VAL A 328 3.59 -13.53 -18.81
CA VAL A 328 2.78 -13.19 -19.98
C VAL A 328 2.44 -14.48 -20.75
N PRO A 329 1.16 -14.79 -21.03
CA PRO A 329 0.78 -16.00 -21.73
C PRO A 329 1.40 -16.10 -23.12
N LEU A 330 1.58 -17.34 -23.59
CA LEU A 330 2.10 -17.60 -24.94
C LEU A 330 1.22 -17.01 -26.05
N SER A 331 -0.08 -16.87 -25.81
CA SER A 331 -1.03 -16.23 -26.73
C SER A 331 -0.90 -14.70 -26.80
N MET A 332 0.00 -14.11 -26.03
CA MET A 332 0.27 -12.67 -25.98
C MET A 332 1.77 -12.39 -26.07
N LEU A 333 2.50 -13.24 -26.82
CA LEU A 333 3.89 -12.96 -27.11
C LEU A 333 4.02 -11.68 -27.96
N PRO A 334 5.09 -10.87 -27.75
CA PRO A 334 5.38 -9.73 -28.61
C PRO A 334 5.60 -10.15 -30.06
N GLU A 335 5.38 -9.21 -30.99
CA GLU A 335 5.45 -9.44 -32.44
C GLU A 335 6.76 -10.10 -32.88
N ARG A 336 7.87 -9.76 -32.22
CA ARG A 336 9.19 -10.40 -32.41
C ARG A 336 9.17 -11.93 -32.37
N TYR A 337 8.28 -12.53 -31.59
CA TYR A 337 8.17 -13.98 -31.44
C TYR A 337 6.95 -14.57 -32.19
N TYR A 338 6.19 -13.73 -32.90
CA TYR A 338 4.94 -14.12 -33.54
C TYR A 338 5.16 -15.05 -34.77
N GLY A 339 4.14 -15.83 -35.12
CA GLY A 339 4.10 -16.63 -36.36
C GLY A 339 4.80 -18.00 -36.34
N LEU A 340 5.81 -18.22 -35.50
CA LEU A 340 6.55 -19.51 -35.44
C LEU A 340 6.83 -20.00 -34.02
N ALA A 341 7.00 -19.10 -33.05
CA ALA A 341 7.34 -19.48 -31.70
C ALA A 341 6.13 -19.91 -30.86
N GLU A 342 4.91 -19.45 -31.13
CA GLU A 342 3.74 -19.76 -30.27
C GLU A 342 3.41 -21.27 -30.26
N GLU A 343 3.23 -21.89 -31.44
CA GLU A 343 2.95 -23.33 -31.57
C GLU A 343 4.14 -24.19 -31.08
N ALA A 344 5.38 -23.72 -31.31
CA ALA A 344 6.58 -24.39 -30.82
C ALA A 344 6.73 -24.28 -29.28
N CYS A 345 6.42 -23.13 -28.70
CA CYS A 345 6.44 -22.88 -27.26
C CYS A 345 5.37 -23.69 -26.54
N LEU A 346 4.17 -23.84 -27.12
CA LEU A 346 3.13 -24.69 -26.56
C LEU A 346 3.58 -26.15 -26.44
N ARG A 347 4.25 -26.67 -27.49
CA ARG A 347 4.81 -28.03 -27.50
C ARG A 347 6.00 -28.20 -26.54
N LEU A 348 6.84 -27.18 -26.43
CA LEU A 348 8.08 -27.22 -25.63
C LEU A 348 7.92 -26.63 -24.22
N ARG A 349 6.69 -26.28 -23.80
CA ARG A 349 6.42 -25.74 -22.47
C ARG A 349 6.93 -26.63 -21.34
N LYS A 350 6.91 -27.96 -21.53
CA LYS A 350 7.44 -28.95 -20.57
C LYS A 350 8.96 -28.89 -20.44
N VAL A 351 9.66 -28.45 -21.49
CA VAL A 351 11.13 -28.32 -21.55
C VAL A 351 11.60 -27.03 -20.86
N SER A 352 10.72 -26.01 -20.77
CA SER A 352 11.06 -24.71 -20.19
C SER A 352 11.60 -24.78 -18.76
N ALA A 353 11.10 -25.68 -17.90
CA ALA A 353 11.61 -25.81 -16.53
C ALA A 353 13.07 -26.27 -16.51
N ARG A 354 13.37 -27.35 -17.26
CA ARG A 354 14.72 -27.89 -17.40
C ARG A 354 15.69 -26.88 -18.02
N MET A 355 15.24 -26.11 -19.01
CA MET A 355 16.02 -25.01 -19.59
C MET A 355 16.41 -23.98 -18.52
N MET A 356 15.44 -23.53 -17.70
CA MET A 356 15.71 -22.54 -16.65
C MET A 356 16.68 -23.07 -15.58
N ASP A 357 16.61 -24.36 -15.23
CA ASP A 357 17.53 -24.97 -14.27
C ASP A 357 18.98 -25.04 -14.81
N ILE A 358 19.16 -25.36 -16.10
CA ILE A 358 20.47 -25.34 -16.75
C ILE A 358 21.04 -23.91 -16.80
N LEU A 359 20.22 -22.92 -17.15
CA LEU A 359 20.66 -21.52 -17.17
C LEU A 359 21.05 -21.02 -15.76
N ARG A 360 20.36 -21.47 -14.72
CA ARG A 360 20.70 -21.17 -13.32
C ARG A 360 22.02 -21.81 -12.91
N SER A 361 22.21 -23.10 -13.17
CA SER A 361 23.41 -23.84 -12.74
C SER A 361 24.68 -23.33 -13.40
N ARG A 362 24.57 -22.83 -14.63
CA ARG A 362 25.66 -22.18 -15.37
C ARG A 362 25.93 -20.75 -14.91
N GLY A 363 25.16 -20.24 -13.95
CA GLY A 363 25.32 -18.89 -13.43
C GLY A 363 25.04 -17.80 -14.46
N SER A 364 24.15 -18.07 -15.43
CA SER A 364 23.80 -17.10 -16.47
C SER A 364 23.50 -15.74 -15.83
N ASN A 365 24.23 -14.71 -16.28
CA ASN A 365 24.06 -13.35 -15.75
C ASN A 365 22.60 -12.88 -15.87
N ARG A 366 21.88 -13.33 -16.90
CA ARG A 366 20.44 -13.06 -17.08
C ARG A 366 19.61 -13.63 -15.95
N MET A 367 19.89 -14.86 -15.54
CA MET A 367 19.19 -15.50 -14.44
C MET A 367 19.51 -14.81 -13.12
N ARG A 368 20.69 -14.19 -12.97
CA ARG A 368 20.99 -13.34 -11.80
C ARG A 368 20.21 -12.02 -11.86
N THR A 369 20.31 -11.28 -12.95
CA THR A 369 19.64 -9.97 -13.12
C THR A 369 18.11 -10.08 -13.10
N LEU A 370 17.54 -11.20 -13.55
CA LEU A 370 16.08 -11.41 -13.63
C LEU A 370 15.52 -12.24 -12.45
N LEU A 371 16.34 -13.01 -11.72
CA LEU A 371 15.91 -13.77 -10.52
C LEU A 371 16.47 -13.27 -9.19
N GLU A 372 17.24 -12.19 -9.14
CA GLU A 372 17.58 -11.54 -7.86
C GLU A 372 16.35 -11.13 -7.00
N PRO A 373 15.12 -11.00 -7.53
CA PRO A 373 13.91 -10.91 -6.70
C PRO A 373 13.34 -12.26 -6.21
N PHE A 374 13.77 -13.41 -6.75
CA PHE A 374 13.08 -14.71 -6.62
C PHE A 374 13.72 -15.71 -5.64
N LYS A 375 14.76 -15.32 -4.90
CA LYS A 375 15.41 -16.20 -3.89
C LYS A 375 14.63 -16.30 -2.57
N SER A 376 13.31 -16.56 -2.61
CA SER A 376 12.63 -17.21 -1.49
C SER A 376 11.25 -17.73 -1.89
N THR A 377 11.18 -18.86 -2.58
CA THR A 377 10.21 -19.93 -2.24
C THR A 377 10.53 -21.17 -3.05
N SER A 378 11.14 -22.13 -2.36
CA SER A 378 11.29 -23.49 -2.82
C SER A 378 9.93 -24.19 -2.94
N ALA A 379 9.83 -24.98 -4.01
CA ALA A 379 9.23 -26.31 -4.06
C ALA A 379 7.71 -26.47 -4.36
N HIS A 380 7.49 -27.22 -5.46
CA HIS A 380 6.32 -28.02 -5.85
C HIS A 380 5.09 -27.31 -6.42
N HIS A 381 5.05 -27.22 -7.76
CA HIS A 381 3.81 -27.23 -8.53
C HIS A 381 3.78 -28.43 -9.48
N VAL A 382 3.11 -29.49 -9.01
CA VAL A 382 2.49 -30.50 -9.87
C VAL A 382 1.27 -29.83 -10.52
N TYR A 383 1.26 -29.77 -11.85
CA TYR A 383 0.08 -29.40 -12.62
C TYR A 383 -0.90 -30.59 -12.57
N ALA A 384 -1.93 -30.52 -11.75
CA ALA A 384 -3.12 -31.34 -11.94
C ALA A 384 -3.97 -30.68 -13.03
N HIS A 385 -4.02 -31.30 -14.21
CA HIS A 385 -5.06 -31.03 -15.19
C HIS A 385 -6.38 -31.60 -14.67
N PRO A 386 -7.52 -30.90 -14.83
CA PRO A 386 -8.81 -31.55 -14.74
C PRO A 386 -8.96 -32.44 -15.99
N ALA A 387 -9.12 -33.74 -15.80
CA ALA A 387 -9.65 -34.63 -16.81
C ALA A 387 -11.18 -34.37 -16.95
N PRO A 388 -11.78 -34.64 -18.12
CA PRO A 388 -13.19 -34.37 -18.41
C PRO A 388 -14.17 -35.09 -17.48
#